data_AF-E0CU72-F1
#
_entry.id   AF-E0CU72-F1
#
_cell.length_a   1.000
_cell.length_b   1.000
_cell.length_c   1.000
_cell.angle_alpha   90.00
_cell.angle_beta   90.00
_cell.angle_gamma   90.00
#
_symmetry.space_group_name_H-M   'P 1'
#
loop_
_entity.id
_entity.type
_entity.pdbx_description
1 polymer ?
#
loop_
_entity_poly.entity_id
_entity_poly.type
_entity_poly.pdbx_seq_one_letter_code
_entity_poly.pdbx_strand_id
1 'polypeptide(L)'
;MLELLMLLQEIQLCSVGSLDLEKVKRKIVYCLVGVNDNVEKSWVVAEAGGIVMILADCLSTDTLFPETHFVLTSHVSAFDGLSILLYIHTTK
;
A
#
# COMPACT_ATOMS: atom_id res chain seq x y z
N MET A 1 9.94 19.37 -2.34
CA MET A 1 10.08 17.91 -2.55
C MET A 1 9.56 17.12 -1.34
N LEU A 2 9.98 17.45 -0.11
CA LEU A 2 9.53 16.74 1.10
C LEU A 2 8.07 17.05 1.50
N GLU A 3 7.60 18.30 1.31
CA GLU A 3 6.23 18.70 1.67
C GLU A 3 5.13 18.11 0.77
N LEU A 4 5.45 17.73 -0.47
CA LEU A 4 4.49 17.09 -1.39
C LEU A 4 4.26 15.61 -1.04
N LEU A 5 5.23 14.96 -0.40
CA LEU A 5 5.15 13.56 0.04
C LEU A 5 4.18 13.41 1.21
N MET A 6 4.13 14.39 2.12
CA MET A 6 3.24 14.38 3.29
C MET A 6 1.75 14.42 2.92
N LEU A 7 1.37 15.08 1.81
CA LEU A 7 -0.02 15.17 1.36
C LEU A 7 -0.50 13.93 0.58
N LEU A 8 0.40 13.13 0.03
CA LEU A 8 0.07 11.86 -0.66
C LEU A 8 -0.05 10.68 0.32
N GLN A 9 0.42 10.86 1.55
CA GLN A 9 0.58 9.79 2.51
C GLN A 9 -0.78 9.17 2.91
N GLU A 10 -1.86 9.95 3.08
CA GLU A 10 -3.17 9.39 3.47
C GLU A 10 -3.75 8.40 2.45
N ILE A 11 -3.57 8.67 1.15
CA ILE A 11 -4.04 7.77 0.07
C ILE A 11 -3.16 6.52 0.03
N GLN A 12 -1.85 6.68 0.19
CA GLN A 12 -0.89 5.57 0.14
C GLN A 12 -0.93 4.71 1.41
N LEU A 13 -1.49 5.19 2.52
CA LEU A 13 -1.65 4.41 3.73
C LEU A 13 -2.85 3.47 3.70
N CYS A 14 -3.71 3.52 2.66
CA CYS A 14 -4.88 2.64 2.55
C CYS A 14 -5.76 2.66 3.82
N SER A 15 -5.92 3.84 4.40
CA SER A 15 -6.75 4.10 5.57
C SER A 15 -8.24 4.01 5.23
N VAL A 16 -9.07 3.81 6.25
CA VAL A 16 -10.53 3.77 6.09
C VAL A 16 -11.02 5.03 5.35
N GLY A 17 -11.77 4.83 4.27
CA GLY A 17 -12.33 5.91 3.45
C GLY A 17 -11.36 6.60 2.48
N SER A 18 -10.07 6.21 2.43
CA SER A 18 -9.11 6.83 1.50
C SER A 18 -9.12 6.23 0.08
N LEU A 19 -9.71 5.03 -0.08
CA LEU A 19 -9.74 4.31 -1.35
C LEU A 19 -10.99 4.65 -2.17
N ASP A 20 -10.77 4.90 -3.46
CA ASP A 20 -11.83 5.05 -4.47
C ASP A 20 -12.26 3.67 -4.96
N LEU A 21 -13.49 3.27 -4.60
CA LEU A 21 -14.08 1.96 -4.89
C LEU A 21 -14.00 1.58 -6.37
N GLU A 22 -14.28 2.54 -7.28
CA GLU A 22 -14.28 2.28 -8.73
C GLU A 22 -12.85 2.08 -9.25
N LYS A 23 -11.86 2.74 -8.63
CA LYS A 23 -10.46 2.59 -9.01
C LYS A 23 -9.83 1.32 -8.46
N VAL A 24 -10.28 0.82 -7.31
CA VAL A 24 -9.67 -0.31 -6.59
C VAL A 24 -10.28 -1.65 -6.98
N LYS A 25 -11.57 -1.69 -7.36
CA LYS A 25 -12.28 -2.92 -7.68
C LYS A 25 -11.52 -3.81 -8.67
N ARG A 26 -11.26 -5.05 -8.26
CA ARG A 26 -10.52 -6.10 -9.01
C ARG A 26 -9.08 -5.72 -9.39
N LYS A 27 -8.44 -4.84 -8.62
CA LYS A 27 -7.04 -4.43 -8.84
C LYS A 27 -6.10 -4.84 -7.70
N ILE A 28 -4.82 -4.73 -8.00
CA ILE A 28 -3.72 -4.77 -7.03
C ILE A 28 -3.55 -3.36 -6.48
N VAL A 29 -3.51 -3.23 -5.15
CA VAL A 29 -3.38 -1.94 -4.46
C VAL A 29 -2.00 -1.83 -3.83
N TYR A 30 -1.34 -0.69 -4.06
CA TYR A 30 -0.08 -0.35 -3.41
C TYR A 30 -0.35 0.45 -2.14
N CYS A 31 0.14 -0.03 -1.00
CA CYS A 31 0.02 0.60 0.30
C CYS A 31 1.40 0.73 0.96
N LEU A 32 1.60 1.78 1.75
CA LEU A 32 2.80 2.00 2.55
C LEU A 32 2.58 1.54 4.00
N VAL A 33 3.63 0.99 4.61
CA VAL A 33 3.72 0.86 6.06
C VAL A 33 3.69 2.26 6.68
N GLY A 34 2.94 2.44 7.76
CA GLY A 34 2.85 3.73 8.43
C GLY A 34 1.98 3.70 9.68
N VAL A 35 1.11 4.70 9.84
CA VAL A 35 0.45 5.00 11.12
C VAL A 35 -0.64 4.00 11.51
N ASN A 36 -1.38 3.46 10.54
CA ASN A 36 -2.44 2.48 10.77
C ASN A 36 -1.94 1.04 10.58
N ASP A 37 -2.62 0.09 11.21
CA ASP A 37 -2.21 -1.32 11.25
C ASP A 37 -2.18 -1.94 9.85
N ASN A 38 -1.13 -2.69 9.55
CA ASN A 38 -0.96 -3.36 8.25
C ASN A 38 -2.08 -4.35 7.93
N VAL A 39 -2.61 -5.00 8.97
CA VAL A 39 -3.76 -5.89 8.87
C VAL A 39 -5.04 -5.11 8.54
N GLU A 40 -5.26 -3.94 9.17
CA GLU A 40 -6.39 -3.05 8.86
C GLU A 40 -6.33 -2.57 7.40
N LYS A 41 -5.15 -2.21 6.89
CA LYS A 41 -4.99 -1.86 5.46
C LYS A 41 -5.51 -2.95 4.54
N SER A 42 -5.17 -4.21 4.83
CA SER A 42 -5.63 -5.34 4.02
C SER A 42 -7.14 -5.54 4.09
N TRP A 43 -7.75 -5.24 5.23
CA TRP A 43 -9.21 -5.24 5.38
C TRP A 43 -9.84 -4.14 4.53
N VAL A 44 -9.32 -2.91 4.60
CA VAL A 44 -9.82 -1.77 3.82
C VAL A 44 -9.71 -2.05 2.31
N VAL A 45 -8.62 -2.66 1.86
CA VAL A 45 -8.47 -3.10 0.47
C VAL A 45 -9.52 -4.16 0.10
N ALA A 46 -9.79 -5.11 0.98
CA ALA A 46 -10.83 -6.14 0.78
C ALA A 46 -12.22 -5.50 0.63
N GLU A 47 -12.59 -4.62 1.56
CA GLU A 47 -13.88 -3.91 1.53
C GLU A 47 -14.03 -3.03 0.29
N ALA A 48 -12.94 -2.43 -0.19
CA ALA A 48 -12.92 -1.66 -1.43
C ALA A 48 -12.99 -2.53 -2.70
N GLY A 49 -13.03 -3.86 -2.58
CA GLY A 49 -13.08 -4.81 -3.70
C GLY A 49 -11.73 -5.03 -4.39
N GLY A 50 -10.62 -4.64 -3.76
CA GLY A 50 -9.27 -4.97 -4.19
C GLY A 50 -8.98 -6.47 -3.98
N ILE A 51 -8.14 -7.04 -4.83
CA ILE A 51 -7.86 -8.49 -4.82
C ILE A 51 -6.51 -8.85 -4.23
N VAL A 52 -5.55 -7.92 -4.30
CA VAL A 52 -4.17 -8.10 -3.84
C VAL A 52 -3.67 -6.79 -3.27
N MET A 53 -2.87 -6.86 -2.20
CA MET A 53 -2.18 -5.72 -1.61
C MET A 53 -0.65 -5.88 -1.73
N ILE A 54 0.03 -4.84 -2.18
CA ILE A 54 1.47 -4.69 -2.03
C ILE A 54 1.66 -3.75 -0.85
N LEU A 55 2.30 -4.23 0.21
CA LEU A 55 2.65 -3.44 1.38
C LEU A 55 4.14 -3.11 1.29
N ALA A 56 4.49 -1.84 1.09
CA ALA A 56 5.85 -1.39 0.95
C ALA A 56 6.33 -0.66 2.19
N ASP A 57 7.50 -1.05 2.69
CA ASP A 57 8.13 -0.35 3.81
C ASP A 57 8.56 1.07 3.39
N CYS A 58 8.55 2.02 4.33
CA CYS A 58 9.03 3.38 4.13
C CYS A 58 10.49 3.56 4.56
N LEU A 59 10.99 2.68 5.44
CA LEU A 59 12.34 2.76 5.99
C LEU A 59 13.21 1.65 5.40
N SER A 60 14.50 1.93 5.24
CA SER A 60 15.50 0.95 4.81
C SER A 60 15.90 0.01 5.95
N THR A 61 14.94 -0.45 6.74
CA THR A 61 15.14 -1.51 7.72
C THR A 61 14.77 -2.81 7.05
N ASP A 62 15.73 -3.73 6.89
CA ASP A 62 15.51 -5.04 6.23
C ASP A 62 14.65 -6.02 7.06
N THR A 63 13.94 -5.53 8.07
CA THR A 63 13.15 -6.35 8.98
C THR A 63 11.68 -6.32 8.58
N LEU A 64 11.28 -7.34 7.82
CA LEU A 64 9.88 -7.60 7.46
C LEU A 64 9.29 -8.58 8.48
N PHE A 65 8.16 -8.21 9.08
CA PHE A 65 7.42 -9.10 9.98
C PHE A 65 6.28 -9.79 9.21
N PRO A 66 6.13 -11.12 9.35
CA PRO A 66 5.02 -11.82 8.73
C PRO A 66 3.72 -11.54 9.50
N GLU A 67 2.69 -11.12 8.77
CA GLU A 67 1.36 -10.82 9.30
C GLU A 67 0.29 -11.57 8.49
N THR A 68 -0.83 -11.88 9.13
CA THR A 68 -1.99 -12.48 8.47
C THR A 68 -2.90 -11.38 7.92
N HIS A 69 -3.20 -11.41 6.62
CA HIS A 69 -3.96 -10.38 5.93
C HIS A 69 -5.28 -10.90 5.35
N PHE A 70 -6.25 -10.00 5.14
CA PHE A 70 -7.57 -10.32 4.58
C PHE A 70 -7.56 -10.51 3.06
N VAL A 71 -6.58 -9.94 2.37
CA VAL A 71 -6.29 -10.18 0.96
C VAL A 71 -4.88 -10.72 0.81
N LEU A 72 -4.60 -11.37 -0.33
CA LEU A 72 -3.23 -11.78 -0.66
C LEU A 72 -2.32 -10.55 -0.59
N THR A 73 -1.31 -10.63 0.27
CA THR A 73 -0.45 -9.49 0.58
C THR A 73 1.01 -9.89 0.42
N SER A 74 1.76 -9.06 -0.31
CA SER A 74 3.22 -9.14 -0.38
C SER A 74 3.79 -7.95 0.37
N HIS A 75 4.46 -8.22 1.50
CA HIS A 75 5.24 -7.21 2.21
C HIS A 75 6.63 -7.12 1.56
N VAL A 76 7.01 -5.95 1.07
CA VAL A 76 8.25 -5.71 0.31
C VAL A 76 9.12 -4.64 0.97
N SER A 77 10.43 -4.72 0.73
CA SER A 77 11.41 -3.74 1.22
C SER A 77 11.12 -2.34 0.67
N ALA A 78 11.67 -1.30 1.29
CA ALA A 78 11.57 0.07 0.78
C ALA A 78 12.16 0.24 -0.63
N PHE A 79 13.22 -0.51 -0.96
CA PHE A 79 13.86 -0.47 -2.28
C PHE A 79 12.96 -1.08 -3.36
N ASP A 80 12.40 -2.26 -3.09
CA ASP A 80 11.50 -2.93 -4.02
C ASP A 80 10.18 -2.17 -4.15
N GLY A 81 9.65 -1.65 -3.04
CA GLY A 81 8.46 -0.81 -3.00
C GLY A 81 8.61 0.43 -3.88
N LEU A 82 9.74 1.14 -3.77
CA LEU A 82 10.04 2.29 -4.63
C LEU A 82 10.14 1.88 -6.10
N SER A 83 10.76 0.75 -6.40
CA SER A 83 10.88 0.24 -7.77
C SER A 83 9.52 -0.08 -8.39
N ILE A 84 8.63 -0.70 -7.62
CA ILE A 84 7.24 -0.98 -8.02
C ILE A 84 6.46 0.33 -8.22
N LEU A 85 6.58 1.28 -7.30
CA LEU A 85 5.91 2.57 -7.38
C LEU A 85 6.35 3.34 -8.64
N LEU A 86 7.65 3.36 -8.94
CA LEU A 86 8.19 3.95 -10.16
C LEU A 86 7.63 3.26 -11.41
N TYR A 87 7.53 1.93 -11.42
CA TYR A 87 6.93 1.19 -12.52
C TYR A 87 5.46 1.59 -12.75
N ILE A 88 4.66 1.70 -11.68
CA ILE A 88 3.25 2.14 -11.74
C ILE A 88 3.14 3.54 -12.35
N HIS A 89 4.05 4.46 -12.02
CA HIS A 89 4.01 5.84 -12.52
C HIS A 89 4.59 6.02 -13.92
N THR A 90 5.42 5.10 -14.38
CA THR A 90 6.11 5.21 -15.69
C THR A 90 5.44 4.41 -16.79
N THR A 91 4.55 3.48 -16.45
CA THR A 91 3.82 2.63 -17.41
C THR A 91 2.37 3.13 -17.56
N LYS A 92 1.86 3.17 -18.80
CA LYS A 92 0.47 3.58 -19.12
C LYS A 92 -0.44 2.38 -19.37
#